data_AF-A0A8J5THG5-F1
#
_entry.id   AF-A0A8J5THG5-F1
#
_cell.length_a   1.000
_cell.length_b   1.000
_cell.length_c   1.000
_cell.angle_alpha   90.00
_cell.angle_beta   90.00
_cell.angle_gamma   90.00
#
_symmetry.space_group_name_H-M   'P 1'
#
loop_
_entity.id
_entity.type
_entity.pdbx_description
1 polymer ?
#
loop_
_entity_poly.entity_id
_entity_poly.type
_entity_poly.pdbx_seq_one_letter_code
_entity_poly.pdbx_strand_id
1 'polypeptide(L)'
;MNKDNSMTAAMFWKSYTIKVAIANIALAWKSVPETALNGVWYNLWPEVAHDFKGFDEGKDVKDIQKLVKEVRGDSGFQEIQEEHVNELLISMEDPLTSEVVLGMVKKHEEEEEATDKVPNNEGADNS
;
A
#
# COMPACT_ATOMS: atom_id res chain seq x y z
N MET A 1 0.68 12.65 -38.67
CA MET A 1 0.55 12.80 -37.20
C MET A 1 0.63 11.41 -36.61
N ASN A 2 1.78 11.02 -36.06
CA ASN A 2 1.98 9.66 -35.52
C ASN A 2 1.22 9.54 -34.20
N LYS A 3 0.40 8.50 -34.10
CA LYS A 3 -0.57 8.27 -33.02
C LYS A 3 -0.09 7.20 -32.03
N ASP A 4 1.23 6.97 -31.98
CA ASP A 4 1.84 5.83 -31.28
C ASP A 4 2.84 6.27 -30.21
N ASN A 5 2.46 7.24 -29.38
CA ASN A 5 3.24 7.62 -28.19
C ASN A 5 2.50 7.28 -26.88
N SER A 6 1.58 6.31 -26.94
CA SER A 6 0.90 5.78 -25.75
C SER A 6 1.91 5.02 -24.89
N MET A 7 2.26 5.61 -23.75
CA MET A 7 3.09 4.96 -22.74
C MET A 7 2.32 3.76 -22.19
N THR A 8 2.75 2.55 -22.51
CA THR A 8 2.16 1.34 -21.93
C THR A 8 2.51 1.24 -20.44
N ALA A 9 1.68 0.57 -19.63
CA ALA A 9 1.98 0.33 -18.22
C ALA A 9 3.36 -0.36 -18.03
N ALA A 10 3.73 -1.27 -18.93
CA ALA A 10 5.05 -1.93 -18.91
C ALA A 10 6.21 -0.95 -19.14
N MET A 11 6.05 0.02 -20.05
CA MET A 11 7.05 1.07 -20.27
C MET A 11 7.14 2.03 -19.08
N PHE A 12 5.99 2.36 -18.48
CA PHE A 12 5.93 3.15 -17.25
C PHE A 12 6.72 2.49 -16.13
N TRP A 13 6.44 1.22 -15.82
CA TRP A 13 7.14 0.49 -14.78
C TRP A 13 8.65 0.38 -15.03
N LYS A 14 9.08 0.15 -16.29
CA LYS A 14 10.50 0.15 -16.65
C LYS A 14 11.20 1.49 -16.43
N SER A 15 10.46 2.60 -16.54
CA SER A 15 10.99 3.96 -16.31
C SER A 15 10.82 4.45 -14.87
N TYR A 16 10.13 3.69 -14.02
CA TYR A 16 9.80 4.09 -12.67
C TYR A 16 11.01 3.89 -11.74
N THR A 17 11.56 4.99 -11.23
CA THR A 17 12.75 4.96 -10.37
C THR A 17 12.40 5.20 -8.92
N ILE A 18 13.29 4.81 -8.00
CA ILE A 18 13.15 5.08 -6.56
C ILE A 18 12.93 6.57 -6.28
N LYS A 19 13.60 7.46 -7.03
CA LYS A 19 13.42 8.91 -6.92
C LYS A 19 11.97 9.32 -7.23
N VAL A 20 11.36 8.73 -8.26
CA VAL A 20 9.96 8.98 -8.62
C VAL A 20 9.04 8.44 -7.52
N ALA A 21 9.34 7.27 -6.97
CA ALA A 21 8.59 6.71 -5.85
C ALA A 21 8.57 7.63 -4.63
N ILE A 22 9.74 8.13 -4.21
CA ILE A 22 9.86 9.07 -3.09
C ILE A 22 9.07 10.36 -3.36
N ALA A 23 9.14 10.89 -4.58
CA ALA A 23 8.39 12.09 -4.96
C ALA A 23 6.87 11.85 -4.92
N ASN A 24 6.39 10.69 -5.38
CA ASN A 24 4.99 10.32 -5.35
C ASN A 24 4.48 10.15 -3.91
N ILE A 25 5.26 9.52 -3.03
CA ILE A 25 4.91 9.40 -1.60
C ILE A 25 4.84 10.79 -0.95
N ALA A 26 5.84 11.64 -1.19
CA ALA A 26 5.85 12.99 -0.64
C ALA A 26 4.67 13.84 -1.15
N LEU A 27 4.25 13.64 -2.41
CA LEU A 27 3.07 14.29 -2.97
C LEU A 27 1.78 13.74 -2.36
N ALA A 28 1.65 12.41 -2.26
CA ALA A 28 0.50 11.76 -1.66
C ALA A 28 0.29 12.18 -0.20
N TRP A 29 1.37 12.30 0.57
CA TRP A 29 1.32 12.77 1.96
C TRP A 29 0.69 14.15 2.11
N LYS A 30 0.91 15.05 1.13
CA LYS A 30 0.29 16.40 1.13
C LYS A 30 -1.21 16.37 0.85
N SER A 31 -1.71 15.29 0.25
CA SER A 31 -3.12 15.10 -0.07
C SER A 31 -3.88 14.35 1.03
N VAL A 32 -3.19 13.88 2.07
CA VAL A 32 -3.83 13.24 3.22
C VAL A 32 -4.63 14.31 3.98
N PRO A 33 -5.95 14.14 4.17
CA PRO A 33 -6.75 15.13 4.86
C PRO A 33 -6.41 15.17 6.36
N GLU A 34 -6.53 16.35 6.95
CA GLU A 34 -6.30 16.57 8.38
C GLU A 34 -7.17 15.67 9.25
N THR A 35 -8.39 15.35 8.81
CA THR A 35 -9.28 14.39 9.47
C THR A 35 -8.67 12.99 9.59
N ALA A 36 -7.95 12.52 8.57
CA ALA A 36 -7.26 11.24 8.62
C ALA A 36 -6.07 11.27 9.59
N LEU A 37 -5.29 12.37 9.59
CA LEU A 37 -4.19 12.55 10.54
C LEU A 37 -4.71 12.61 11.99
N ASN A 38 -5.77 13.36 12.23
CA ASN A 38 -6.41 13.46 13.53
C ASN A 38 -7.00 12.11 13.98
N GLY A 39 -7.53 11.30 13.06
CA GLY A 39 -7.98 9.94 13.38
C GLY A 39 -6.85 9.02 13.85
N VAL A 40 -5.69 9.08 13.19
CA VAL A 40 -4.49 8.32 13.62
C VAL A 40 -4.03 8.79 15.00
N TRP A 41 -3.92 10.09 15.20
CA TRP A 41 -3.51 10.66 16.48
C TRP A 41 -4.54 10.40 17.58
N TYR A 42 -5.83 10.38 17.28
CA TYR A 42 -6.86 10.08 18.27
C TYR A 42 -6.69 8.67 18.86
N ASN A 43 -6.28 7.69 18.06
CA ASN A 43 -6.03 6.32 18.54
C ASN A 43 -4.76 6.19 19.40
N LEU A 44 -3.73 6.99 19.12
CA LEU A 44 -2.44 6.92 19.82
C LEU A 44 -2.36 7.87 21.03
N TRP A 45 -2.85 9.09 20.86
CA TRP A 45 -2.82 10.17 21.82
C TRP A 45 -4.06 11.07 21.67
N PRO A 46 -5.19 10.71 22.30
CA PRO A 46 -6.45 11.43 22.17
C PRO A 46 -6.38 12.92 22.56
N GLU A 47 -5.45 13.28 23.44
CA GLU A 47 -5.28 14.64 23.98
C GLU A 47 -4.68 15.62 22.97
N VAL A 48 -4.19 15.17 21.81
CA VAL A 48 -3.72 16.08 20.75
C VAL A 48 -4.68 16.15 19.56
N ALA A 49 -5.74 15.32 19.57
CA ALA A 49 -6.72 15.19 18.48
C ALA A 49 -8.15 15.44 18.98
N HIS A 50 -8.37 16.54 19.71
CA HIS A 50 -9.63 16.84 20.39
C HIS A 50 -10.85 17.02 19.48
N ASP A 51 -10.65 17.40 18.22
CA ASP A 51 -11.73 17.71 17.27
C ASP A 51 -12.03 16.57 16.29
N PHE A 52 -11.48 15.37 16.51
CA PHE A 52 -11.76 14.23 15.65
C PHE A 52 -13.20 13.74 15.85
N LYS A 53 -14.02 13.80 14.78
CA LYS A 53 -15.45 13.44 14.80
C LYS A 53 -15.73 12.04 14.25
N GLY A 54 -14.68 11.26 13.98
CA GLY A 54 -14.80 10.01 13.23
C GLY A 54 -14.79 10.22 11.73
N PHE A 55 -14.84 9.10 11.01
CA PHE A 55 -15.02 9.05 9.55
C PHE A 55 -16.51 8.88 9.23
N ASP A 56 -16.95 9.42 8.09
CA ASP A 56 -18.29 9.14 7.57
C ASP A 56 -18.17 7.90 6.70
N GLU A 57 -18.32 6.71 7.31
CA GLU A 57 -18.20 5.43 6.61
C GLU A 57 -19.04 5.38 5.33
N GLY A 58 -20.24 5.97 5.34
CA GLY A 58 -21.14 5.97 4.19
C GLY A 58 -20.64 6.82 3.02
N LYS A 59 -19.89 7.89 3.29
CA LYS A 59 -19.30 8.77 2.28
C LYS A 59 -17.87 8.34 1.93
N ASP A 60 -17.04 8.08 2.92
CA ASP A 60 -15.60 7.84 2.75
C ASP A 60 -15.35 6.49 2.07
N VAL A 61 -16.11 5.44 2.38
CA VAL A 61 -16.03 4.16 1.65
C VAL A 61 -16.46 4.34 0.18
N LYS A 62 -17.49 5.15 -0.09
CA LYS A 62 -17.93 5.44 -1.47
C LYS A 62 -16.89 6.22 -2.24
N ASP A 63 -16.20 7.17 -1.61
CA ASP A 63 -15.12 7.93 -2.23
C ASP A 63 -13.94 7.01 -2.59
N ILE A 64 -13.57 6.07 -1.72
CA ILE A 64 -12.55 5.05 -2.00
C ILE A 64 -12.98 4.13 -3.15
N GLN A 65 -14.21 3.61 -3.13
CA GLN A 65 -14.75 2.78 -4.20
C GLN A 65 -14.79 3.53 -5.54
N LYS A 66 -15.10 4.82 -5.53
CA LYS A 66 -15.07 5.67 -6.71
C LYS A 66 -13.64 5.81 -7.27
N LEU A 67 -12.65 6.07 -6.41
CA LEU A 67 -11.24 6.12 -6.81
C LEU A 67 -10.80 4.80 -7.46
N VAL A 68 -11.21 3.66 -6.89
CA VAL A 68 -10.92 2.34 -7.47
C VAL A 68 -11.54 2.19 -8.85
N LYS A 69 -12.79 2.63 -9.06
CA LYS A 69 -13.43 2.62 -10.39
C LYS A 69 -12.69 3.48 -11.41
N GLU A 70 -12.25 4.67 -10.99
CA GLU A 70 -11.48 5.59 -11.84
C GLU A 70 -10.13 4.98 -12.24
N VAL A 71 -9.41 4.37 -11.30
CA VAL A 71 -8.15 3.66 -11.58
C VAL A 71 -8.40 2.44 -12.49
N ARG A 72 -9.47 1.68 -12.25
CA ARG A 72 -9.81 0.48 -13.02
C ARG A 72 -10.05 0.76 -14.50
N GLY A 73 -10.66 1.90 -14.83
CA GLY A 73 -11.05 2.27 -16.19
C GLY A 73 -9.87 2.35 -17.15
N ASP A 74 -8.83 3.10 -16.77
CA ASP A 74 -7.79 3.53 -17.73
C ASP A 74 -6.43 2.85 -17.56
N SER A 75 -6.23 2.03 -16.52
CA SER A 75 -4.87 1.61 -16.13
C SER A 75 -4.60 0.11 -15.98
N GLY A 76 -5.47 -0.74 -16.54
CA GLY A 76 -5.21 -2.19 -16.64
C GLY A 76 -5.45 -2.96 -15.33
N PHE A 77 -6.04 -2.33 -14.32
CA PHE A 77 -6.40 -2.94 -13.04
C PHE A 77 -7.81 -3.51 -13.03
N GLN A 78 -8.27 -4.12 -14.14
CA GLN A 78 -9.66 -4.59 -14.28
C GLN A 78 -10.07 -5.66 -13.26
N GLU A 79 -9.08 -6.34 -12.69
CA GLU A 79 -9.25 -7.36 -11.64
C GLU A 79 -9.60 -6.75 -10.28
N ILE A 80 -9.34 -5.46 -10.04
CA ILE A 80 -9.71 -4.82 -8.77
C ILE A 80 -11.22 -4.59 -8.75
N GLN A 81 -11.92 -5.20 -7.80
CA GLN A 81 -13.35 -5.05 -7.58
C GLN A 81 -13.64 -4.29 -6.28
N GLU A 82 -14.88 -3.81 -6.12
CA GLU A 82 -15.30 -3.08 -4.92
C GLU A 82 -15.22 -3.97 -3.67
N GLU A 83 -15.46 -5.27 -3.85
CA GLU A 83 -15.36 -6.30 -2.83
C GLU A 83 -13.94 -6.36 -2.24
N HIS A 84 -12.89 -6.17 -3.05
CA HIS A 84 -11.51 -6.19 -2.57
C HIS A 84 -11.22 -5.02 -1.62
N VAL A 85 -11.88 -3.87 -1.82
CA VAL A 85 -11.79 -2.73 -0.90
C VAL A 85 -12.47 -3.05 0.42
N ASN A 86 -13.66 -3.66 0.35
CA ASN A 86 -14.41 -4.03 1.56
C ASN A 86 -13.67 -5.10 2.37
N GLU A 87 -13.12 -6.13 1.71
CA GLU A 87 -12.28 -7.15 2.34
C GLU A 87 -11.05 -6.53 3.04
N LEU A 88 -10.39 -5.58 2.37
CA LEU A 88 -9.26 -4.86 2.96
C LEU A 88 -9.67 -4.06 4.20
N LEU A 89 -10.77 -3.31 4.14
CA LEU A 89 -11.27 -2.52 5.28
C LEU A 89 -11.63 -3.41 6.47
N ILE A 90 -12.26 -4.56 6.23
CA ILE A 90 -12.60 -5.54 7.27
C ILE A 90 -11.31 -6.12 7.90
N SER A 91 -10.29 -6.43 7.09
CA SER A 91 -9.02 -6.96 7.61
C SER A 91 -8.25 -5.97 8.49
N MET A 92 -8.49 -4.67 8.33
CA MET A 92 -7.87 -3.61 9.14
C MET A 92 -8.60 -3.36 10.45
N GLU A 93 -9.81 -3.91 10.61
CA GLU A 93 -10.62 -3.79 11.83
C GLU A 93 -10.09 -4.70 12.96
N ASP A 94 -9.24 -5.67 12.61
CA ASP A 94 -8.50 -6.47 13.58
C ASP A 94 -7.54 -5.55 14.38
N PRO A 95 -7.66 -5.49 15.71
CA PRO A 95 -6.81 -4.62 16.52
C PRO A 95 -5.33 -5.03 16.37
N LEU A 96 -4.48 -4.06 16.09
CA LEU A 96 -3.02 -4.18 16.18
C LEU A 96 -2.63 -4.36 17.65
N THR A 97 -2.75 -5.58 18.16
CA THR A 97 -2.32 -5.94 19.51
C THR A 97 -0.81 -6.13 19.56
N SER A 98 -0.22 -5.99 20.74
CA SER A 98 1.20 -6.27 20.97
C SER A 98 1.58 -7.69 20.53
N GLU A 99 0.65 -8.65 20.64
CA GLU A 99 0.84 -10.04 20.24
C GLU A 99 0.89 -10.19 18.71
N VAL A 100 0.02 -9.50 17.98
CA VAL A 100 0.03 -9.45 16.51
C VAL A 100 1.32 -8.82 16.01
N VAL A 101 1.73 -7.69 16.60
CA VAL A 101 2.99 -7.00 16.24
C VAL A 101 4.20 -7.91 16.50
N LEU A 102 4.25 -8.60 17.65
CA LEU A 102 5.35 -9.52 17.97
C LEU A 102 5.38 -10.72 17.01
N GLY A 103 4.21 -11.20 16.58
CA GLY A 103 4.09 -12.25 15.57
C GLY A 103 4.57 -11.82 14.19
N MET A 104 4.28 -10.58 13.78
CA MET A 104 4.77 -10.02 12.52
C MET A 104 6.29 -9.85 12.50
N VAL A 105 6.89 -9.42 13.62
CA VAL A 105 8.36 -9.32 13.77
C VAL A 105 9.00 -10.70 13.66
N LYS A 106 8.47 -11.71 14.37
CA LYS A 106 8.97 -13.09 14.28
C LYS A 106 8.88 -13.66 12.86
N LYS A 107 7.75 -13.43 12.18
CA LYS A 107 7.57 -13.90 10.80
C LYS A 107 8.60 -13.26 9.85
N HIS A 108 8.91 -11.98 10.03
CA HIS A 108 9.95 -11.30 9.26
C HIS A 108 11.35 -11.88 9.54
N GLU A 109 11.67 -12.19 10.80
CA GLU A 109 12.93 -12.85 11.19
C GLU A 109 13.04 -14.25 10.56
N GLU A 110 11.97 -15.03 10.57
CA GLU A 110 11.91 -16.37 9.96
C GLU A 110 12.02 -16.33 8.42
N GLU A 111 11.46 -15.31 7.77
CA GLU A 111 11.56 -15.09 6.33
C GLU A 111 12.95 -14.64 5.89
N GLU A 112 13.65 -13.81 6.68
CA GLU A 112 15.05 -13.45 6.41
C GLU A 112 15.99 -14.66 6.54
N GLU A 113 15.83 -15.50 7.57
CA GLU A 113 16.63 -16.72 7.75
C GLU A 113 16.42 -17.76 6.62
N ALA A 114 15.26 -17.77 5.97
CA ALA A 114 14.97 -18.67 4.87
C ALA A 114 15.67 -18.27 3.55
N THR A 115 15.96 -16.99 3.35
CA THR A 115 16.60 -16.48 2.11
C THR A 115 18.11 -16.68 2.06
N ASP A 116 18.76 -16.93 3.21
CA ASP A 116 20.21 -17.17 3.30
C ASP A 116 20.60 -18.64 3.02
N LYS A 117 19.62 -19.50 2.68
CA LYS A 117 19.84 -20.90 2.28
C LYS A 117 19.73 -21.08 0.76
N VAL A 118 20.43 -20.26 -0.03
CA VAL A 118 20.77 -20.66 -1.40
C VAL A 118 21.96 -21.62 -1.30
N PRO A 119 21.85 -22.89 -1.74
CA PRO A 119 23.01 -23.78 -1.76
C PRO A 119 24.04 -23.19 -2.73
N ASN A 120 25.21 -22.81 -2.21
CA ASN A 120 26.33 -22.36 -3.00
C ASN A 120 26.79 -23.53 -3.90
N ASN A 121 26.30 -23.58 -5.14
CA ASN A 121 26.92 -24.42 -6.17
C ASN A 121 28.06 -23.62 -6.80
N GLU A 122 29.13 -23.43 -6.03
CA GLU A 122 30.43 -23.06 -6.58
C GLU A 122 31.04 -24.32 -7.20
N GLY A 123 31.23 -24.24 -8.52
CA GLY A 123 31.67 -25.35 -9.34
C GLY A 123 33.03 -25.91 -8.92
N ALA A 124 33.15 -27.23 -9.01
CA ALA A 124 34.42 -27.87 -9.34
C ALA A 124 34.47 -27.99 -10.88
N ASP A 125 35.10 -27.02 -11.52
CA ASP A 125 35.57 -27.12 -12.89
C ASP A 125 36.96 -27.80 -12.95
N ASN A 126 37.22 -28.47 -14.07
CA ASN A 126 38.49 -28.96 -14.61
C ASN A 126 39.09 -30.29 -14.11
N SER A 127 38.89 -31.36 -14.89
CA SER A 127 39.94 -31.98 -15.75
C SER A 127 39.36 -33.04 -16.68
#